data_AF-A0A5C7EUL8-F1
#
_entry.id   AF-A0A5C7EUL8-F1
#
_cell.length_a   1.000
_cell.length_b   1.000
_cell.length_c   1.000
_cell.angle_alpha   90.00
_cell.angle_beta   90.00
_cell.angle_gamma   90.00
#
_symmetry.space_group_name_H-M   'P 1'
#
loop_
_entity.id
_entity.type
_entity.pdbx_description
1 polymer ?
#
loop_
_entity_poly.entity_id
_entity_poly.type
_entity_poly.pdbx_seq_one_letter_code
_entity_poly.pdbx_strand_id
1 'polypeptide(L)'
;MKKIFYFFFILMFSFACSQTKGKPKTTKVTQITAEQAEQSNDPQVIAGFLKANPTHPKVAYLKSKIVTLITAGNNTAAKPTIKPLTKAGLKTAIKKDISKDGVNDKNKKTAAVLNHLFNNDGNKSEAYVNIVNKSKCNLVVKFSGKRYYNLDVPAKNQNFILIEKGKYVLTTSVCDAKYTSSKNISKDIVISLNTSEL
;
A
#
# COMPACT_ATOMS: atom_id res chain seq x y z
N MET A 1 80.54 11.77 10.68
CA MET A 1 80.72 10.34 11.04
C MET A 1 79.75 10.08 12.19
N LYS A 2 78.74 9.20 12.16
CA LYS A 2 78.71 7.82 11.68
C LYS A 2 77.24 7.49 11.34
N LYS A 3 76.99 7.12 10.08
CA LYS A 3 75.76 6.48 9.60
C LYS A 3 75.88 4.98 9.91
N ILE A 4 74.77 4.30 10.17
CA ILE A 4 74.36 2.98 9.64
C ILE A 4 73.19 2.50 10.53
N PHE A 5 71.94 2.50 10.05
CA PHE A 5 71.29 1.51 9.16
C PHE A 5 70.58 0.41 9.97
N TYR A 6 69.27 0.51 10.07
CA TYR A 6 68.31 -0.60 10.05
C TYR A 6 66.93 0.07 9.87
N PHE A 7 66.48 0.31 8.64
CA PHE A 7 65.89 -0.67 7.72
C PHE A 7 64.68 -1.35 8.35
N PHE A 8 63.49 -0.76 8.18
CA PHE A 8 62.26 -1.51 7.90
C PHE A 8 61.17 -0.57 7.37
N PHE A 9 60.77 -0.82 6.12
CA PHE A 9 59.45 -0.55 5.51
C PHE A 9 58.98 0.91 5.43
N ILE A 10 59.11 1.63 4.30
CA ILE A 10 58.29 1.48 3.06
C ILE A 10 56.83 1.10 3.38
N LEU A 11 55.91 2.06 3.34
CA LEU A 11 54.85 2.12 2.32
C LEU A 11 53.98 3.37 2.47
N MET A 12 53.97 4.18 1.41
CA MET A 12 52.86 5.02 0.98
C MET A 12 51.52 4.27 1.11
N PHE A 13 50.52 4.82 1.80
CA PHE A 13 49.13 4.58 1.45
C PHE A 13 48.25 5.77 1.88
N SER A 14 47.99 6.63 0.88
CA SER A 14 46.65 6.97 0.42
C SER A 14 45.54 7.08 1.46
N PHE A 15 45.04 8.31 1.58
CA PHE A 15 43.63 8.66 1.61
C PHE A 15 42.67 7.46 1.35
N ALA A 16 42.01 6.99 2.40
CA ALA A 16 40.81 6.18 2.30
C ALA A 16 39.93 6.44 3.53
N CYS A 17 38.90 7.28 3.36
CA CYS A 17 37.75 7.27 4.26
C CYS A 17 37.11 5.87 4.18
N SER A 18 37.44 5.02 5.16
CA SER A 18 36.74 3.76 5.37
C SER A 18 35.34 4.05 5.88
N GLN A 19 34.36 4.05 4.97
CA GLN A 19 32.95 3.90 5.32
C GLN A 19 32.76 2.47 5.83
N THR A 20 33.02 2.23 7.11
CA THR A 20 32.47 1.05 7.77
C THR A 20 30.96 1.18 7.73
N LYS A 21 30.33 0.36 6.88
CA LYS A 21 28.90 0.12 6.86
C LYS A 21 28.49 -0.39 8.25
N GLY A 22 28.13 0.54 9.11
CA GLY A 22 27.36 0.25 10.31
C GLY A 22 26.13 -0.53 9.89
N LYS A 23 25.97 -1.72 10.48
CA LYS A 23 24.77 -2.56 10.37
C LYS A 23 23.51 -1.71 10.45
N PRO A 24 22.43 -2.03 9.70
CA PRO A 24 21.19 -1.28 9.74
C PRO A 24 20.75 -1.14 11.19
N LYS A 25 20.63 0.11 11.65
CA LYS A 25 20.03 0.45 12.94
C LYS A 25 18.64 -0.15 12.94
N THR A 26 18.48 -1.27 13.64
CA THR A 26 17.21 -1.69 14.20
C THR A 26 16.69 -0.50 14.98
N THR A 27 15.67 0.18 14.45
CA THR A 27 14.99 1.28 15.13
C THR A 27 14.46 0.72 16.44
N LYS A 28 15.17 1.01 17.53
CA LYS A 28 14.69 0.88 18.89
C LYS A 28 13.31 1.54 18.92
N VAL A 29 12.29 0.78 19.30
CA VAL A 29 10.97 1.32 19.63
C VAL A 29 11.19 2.24 20.84
N THR A 30 11.39 3.53 20.56
CA THR A 30 11.50 4.57 21.58
C THR A 30 10.21 4.56 22.38
N GLN A 31 10.32 4.59 23.70
CA GLN A 31 9.20 4.61 24.63
C GLN A 31 8.24 5.76 24.26
N ILE A 32 7.09 5.42 23.70
CA ILE A 32 6.04 6.39 23.35
C ILE A 32 5.41 6.84 24.68
N THR A 33 5.34 8.15 24.91
CA THR A 33 4.68 8.75 26.08
C THR A 33 3.16 8.78 25.90
N ALA A 34 2.43 8.96 27.01
CA ALA A 34 0.97 9.07 26.97
C ALA A 34 0.53 10.27 26.11
N GLU A 35 1.13 11.46 26.30
CA GLU A 35 0.88 12.62 25.44
C GLU A 35 1.10 12.32 23.95
N GLN A 36 2.18 11.61 23.60
CA GLN A 36 2.46 11.27 22.20
C GLN A 36 1.41 10.32 21.61
N ALA A 37 0.92 9.36 22.39
CA ALA A 37 -0.18 8.49 21.96
C ALA A 37 -1.50 9.28 21.81
N GLU A 38 -1.75 10.24 22.70
CA GLU A 38 -2.94 11.09 22.67
C GLU A 38 -2.94 12.12 21.54
N GLN A 39 -1.77 12.62 21.14
CA GLN A 39 -1.65 13.57 20.03
C GLN A 39 -1.50 12.87 18.67
N SER A 40 -1.15 11.59 18.66
CA SER A 40 -0.99 10.83 17.41
C SER A 40 -2.32 10.46 16.77
N ASN A 41 -2.35 10.51 15.43
CA ASN A 41 -3.42 9.97 14.58
C ASN A 41 -3.00 8.65 13.88
N ASP A 42 -1.81 8.12 14.19
CA ASP A 42 -1.33 6.83 13.67
C ASP A 42 -1.78 5.68 14.59
N PRO A 43 -2.64 4.76 14.10
CA PRO A 43 -3.08 3.60 14.88
C PRO A 43 -1.93 2.72 15.39
N GLN A 44 -0.79 2.67 14.69
CA GLN A 44 0.37 1.87 15.11
C GLN A 44 1.08 2.48 16.31
N VAL A 45 1.16 3.82 16.38
CA VAL A 45 1.72 4.56 17.52
C VAL A 45 0.85 4.36 18.76
N ILE A 46 -0.48 4.47 18.61
CA ILE A 46 -1.44 4.25 19.70
C ILE A 46 -1.43 2.78 20.16
N ALA A 47 -1.41 1.82 19.22
CA ALA A 47 -1.34 0.39 19.52
C ALA A 47 -0.03 0.01 20.23
N GLY A 48 1.09 0.61 19.84
CA GLY A 48 2.39 0.43 20.50
C GLY A 48 2.34 0.85 21.97
N PHE A 49 1.75 2.02 22.25
CA PHE A 49 1.56 2.51 23.63
C PHE A 49 0.65 1.60 24.45
N LEU A 50 -0.51 1.20 23.91
CA LEU A 50 -1.47 0.31 24.58
C LEU A 50 -0.88 -1.06 24.91
N LYS A 51 -0.01 -1.60 24.04
CA LYS A 51 0.68 -2.88 24.26
C LYS A 51 1.73 -2.78 25.37
N ALA A 52 2.42 -1.64 25.46
CA ALA A 52 3.43 -1.42 26.48
C ALA A 52 2.84 -1.03 27.85
N ASN A 53 1.60 -0.51 27.89
CA ASN A 53 0.99 0.06 29.09
C ASN A 53 -0.45 -0.42 29.32
N PRO A 54 -0.67 -1.71 29.65
CA PRO A 54 -2.01 -2.31 29.70
C PRO A 54 -2.91 -1.78 30.84
N THR A 55 -2.34 -1.23 31.91
CA THR A 55 -3.06 -0.77 33.12
C THR A 55 -3.07 0.76 33.29
N HIS A 56 -2.55 1.51 32.31
CA HIS A 56 -2.46 2.97 32.41
C HIS A 56 -3.86 3.62 32.40
N PRO A 57 -4.11 4.71 33.17
CA PRO A 57 -5.44 5.32 33.27
C PRO A 57 -6.07 5.72 31.92
N LYS A 58 -5.24 6.07 30.94
CA LYS A 58 -5.67 6.49 29.60
C LYS A 58 -5.93 5.36 28.60
N VAL A 59 -5.78 4.09 29.02
CA VAL A 59 -6.01 2.92 28.14
C VAL A 59 -7.44 2.88 27.60
N ALA A 60 -8.45 3.18 28.43
CA ALA A 60 -9.85 3.18 28.00
C ALA A 60 -10.10 4.24 26.91
N TYR A 61 -9.60 5.46 27.13
CA TYR A 61 -9.67 6.55 26.15
C TYR A 61 -8.94 6.21 24.85
N LEU A 62 -7.70 5.71 24.92
CA LEU A 62 -6.90 5.38 23.75
C LEU A 62 -7.46 4.17 22.97
N LYS A 63 -8.10 3.21 23.65
CA LYS A 63 -8.89 2.13 23.01
C LYS A 63 -10.10 2.68 22.26
N SER A 64 -10.83 3.63 22.84
CA SER A 64 -11.93 4.29 22.12
C SER A 64 -11.40 5.10 20.94
N LYS A 65 -10.33 5.87 21.13
CA LYS A 65 -9.70 6.68 20.08
C LYS A 65 -9.19 5.85 18.90
N ILE A 66 -8.51 4.72 19.15
CA ILE A 66 -8.03 3.84 18.08
C ILE A 66 -9.20 3.19 17.34
N VAL A 67 -10.26 2.79 18.05
CA VAL A 67 -11.49 2.30 17.42
C VAL A 67 -12.13 3.39 16.56
N THR A 68 -12.19 4.63 17.02
CA THR A 68 -12.70 5.77 16.23
C THR A 68 -11.80 6.07 15.03
N LEU A 69 -10.48 5.97 15.13
CA LEU A 69 -9.59 6.18 13.97
C LEU A 69 -9.73 5.04 12.94
N ILE A 70 -9.92 3.80 13.39
CA ILE A 70 -10.16 2.65 12.51
C ILE A 70 -11.60 2.66 11.95
N THR A 71 -12.57 3.14 12.72
CA THR A 71 -14.00 3.16 12.37
C THR A 71 -14.40 4.41 11.61
N ALA A 72 -13.78 5.57 11.83
CA ALA A 72 -13.91 6.74 10.96
C ALA A 72 -13.23 6.51 9.59
N GLY A 73 -12.25 5.59 9.53
CA GLY A 73 -11.77 5.00 8.29
C GLY A 73 -12.73 3.95 7.67
N ASN A 74 -13.66 3.43 8.46
CA ASN A 74 -14.75 2.52 8.06
C ASN A 74 -16.11 3.20 8.27
N ASN A 75 -16.35 4.33 7.59
CA ASN A 75 -17.74 4.74 7.40
C ASN A 75 -18.47 3.55 6.78
N THR A 76 -19.51 3.07 7.44
CA THR A 76 -20.42 2.00 7.01
C THR A 76 -21.18 2.33 5.72
N ALA A 77 -20.74 3.37 4.99
CA ALA A 77 -21.22 3.81 3.70
C ALA A 77 -20.37 3.34 2.49
N ALA A 78 -19.28 2.58 2.68
CA ALA A 78 -18.54 1.96 1.57
C ALA A 78 -17.60 0.83 2.03
N LYS A 79 -18.12 -0.39 2.24
CA LYS A 79 -17.29 -1.57 2.53
C LYS A 79 -16.97 -2.33 1.24
N PRO A 80 -15.75 -2.22 0.70
CA PRO A 80 -15.42 -2.94 -0.51
C PRO A 80 -15.36 -4.43 -0.28
N THR A 81 -15.94 -5.17 -1.23
CA THR A 81 -15.75 -6.61 -1.30
C THR A 81 -14.46 -6.88 -2.05
N ILE A 82 -13.49 -7.49 -1.37
CA ILE A 82 -12.21 -7.89 -1.96
C ILE A 82 -12.34 -9.36 -2.31
N LYS A 83 -12.21 -9.66 -3.60
CA LYS A 83 -12.16 -11.04 -4.08
C LYS A 83 -10.84 -11.27 -4.80
N PRO A 84 -10.22 -12.44 -4.62
CA PRO A 84 -9.21 -12.89 -5.56
C PRO A 84 -9.79 -12.83 -6.97
N LEU A 85 -9.02 -12.33 -7.94
CA LEU A 85 -9.48 -12.33 -9.32
C LEU A 85 -9.47 -13.77 -9.83
N THR A 86 -10.65 -14.37 -9.95
CA THR A 86 -10.81 -15.73 -10.49
C THR A 86 -11.17 -15.68 -11.97
N LYS A 87 -10.84 -16.74 -12.73
CA LYS A 87 -11.23 -16.89 -14.15
C LYS A 87 -12.72 -16.61 -14.39
N ALA A 88 -13.60 -17.00 -13.46
CA ALA A 88 -15.04 -16.80 -13.57
C ALA A 88 -15.47 -15.33 -13.37
N GLY A 89 -14.95 -14.65 -12.33
CA GLY A 89 -15.24 -13.23 -12.11
C GLY A 89 -14.71 -12.34 -13.24
N LEU A 90 -13.61 -12.75 -13.86
CA LEU A 90 -12.99 -12.05 -14.99
C LEU A 90 -13.79 -12.21 -16.30
N LYS A 91 -14.33 -13.40 -16.60
CA LYS A 91 -15.19 -13.61 -17.79
C LYS A 91 -16.41 -12.70 -17.79
N THR A 92 -17.03 -12.48 -16.63
CA THR A 92 -18.19 -11.58 -16.49
C THR A 92 -17.79 -10.11 -16.68
N ALA A 93 -16.63 -9.71 -16.17
CA ALA A 93 -16.12 -8.35 -16.32
C ALA A 93 -15.78 -8.03 -17.80
N ILE A 94 -15.15 -9.00 -18.48
CA ILE A 94 -14.77 -8.88 -19.89
C ILE A 94 -15.98 -8.90 -20.83
N LYS A 95 -16.98 -9.76 -20.59
CA LYS A 95 -18.22 -9.76 -21.40
C LYS A 95 -18.94 -8.41 -21.34
N LYS A 96 -18.99 -7.77 -20.17
CA LYS A 96 -19.64 -6.45 -20.01
C LYS A 96 -18.91 -5.33 -20.77
N ASP A 97 -17.60 -5.45 -20.91
CA ASP A 97 -16.75 -4.43 -21.54
C ASP A 97 -16.63 -4.60 -23.06
N ILE A 98 -16.58 -5.85 -23.58
CA ILE A 98 -16.53 -6.13 -25.03
C ILE A 98 -17.84 -5.76 -25.72
N SER A 99 -18.99 -5.91 -25.05
CA SER A 99 -20.31 -5.63 -25.63
C SER A 99 -20.61 -4.14 -25.87
N LYS A 100 -19.73 -3.22 -25.47
CA LYS A 100 -19.99 -1.78 -25.58
C LYS A 100 -19.29 -1.05 -26.74
N ASP A 101 -18.07 -1.41 -27.16
CA ASP A 101 -17.28 -0.52 -28.03
C ASP A 101 -16.35 -1.18 -29.08
N GLY A 102 -16.51 -2.47 -29.41
CA GLY A 102 -15.60 -3.11 -30.38
C GLY A 102 -14.11 -3.10 -29.95
N VAL A 103 -13.16 -3.33 -30.87
CA VAL A 103 -11.73 -3.45 -30.54
C VAL A 103 -11.06 -2.08 -30.35
N ASN A 104 -10.97 -1.64 -29.09
CA ASN A 104 -10.33 -0.38 -28.66
C ASN A 104 -9.02 -0.65 -27.86
N ASP A 105 -8.20 0.37 -27.56
CA ASP A 105 -7.04 0.31 -26.65
C ASP A 105 -7.36 -0.26 -25.26
N LYS A 106 -8.61 -0.17 -24.81
CA LYS A 106 -9.12 -0.89 -23.63
C LYS A 106 -8.99 -2.42 -23.78
N ASN A 107 -9.20 -2.95 -24.99
CA ASN A 107 -9.07 -4.38 -25.27
C ASN A 107 -7.60 -4.81 -25.30
N LYS A 108 -6.68 -3.94 -25.74
CA LYS A 108 -5.23 -4.18 -25.64
C LYS A 108 -4.77 -4.24 -24.18
N LYS A 109 -5.21 -3.30 -23.33
CA LYS A 109 -4.95 -3.35 -21.87
C LYS A 109 -5.53 -4.61 -21.25
N THR A 110 -6.74 -4.99 -21.63
CA THR A 110 -7.38 -6.22 -21.15
C THR A 110 -6.60 -7.47 -21.57
N ALA A 111 -6.12 -7.53 -22.82
CA ALA A 111 -5.25 -8.62 -23.28
C ALA A 111 -3.91 -8.66 -22.53
N ALA A 112 -3.30 -7.51 -22.21
CA ALA A 112 -2.08 -7.44 -21.40
C ALA A 112 -2.30 -7.95 -19.97
N VAL A 113 -3.44 -7.60 -19.35
CA VAL A 113 -3.87 -8.14 -18.05
C VAL A 113 -4.04 -9.66 -18.14
N LEU A 114 -4.72 -10.16 -19.17
CA LEU A 114 -4.94 -11.60 -19.39
C LEU A 114 -3.62 -12.35 -19.56
N ASN A 115 -2.70 -11.83 -20.38
CA ASN A 115 -1.40 -12.45 -20.61
C ASN A 115 -0.58 -12.51 -19.31
N HIS A 116 -0.62 -11.46 -18.48
CA HIS A 116 0.08 -11.47 -17.19
C HIS A 116 -0.54 -12.43 -16.17
N LEU A 117 -1.87 -12.59 -16.17
CA LEU A 117 -2.58 -13.48 -15.25
C LEU A 117 -2.40 -14.97 -15.59
N PHE A 118 -2.21 -15.29 -16.87
CA PHE A 118 -2.12 -16.68 -17.33
C PHE A 118 -0.70 -17.14 -17.64
N ASN A 119 0.22 -16.22 -17.93
CA ASN A 119 1.64 -16.56 -17.95
C ASN A 119 2.09 -16.65 -16.50
N ASN A 120 2.52 -17.85 -16.11
CA ASN A 120 2.88 -18.27 -14.75
C ASN A 120 4.20 -17.63 -14.27
N ASP A 121 4.36 -16.33 -14.47
CA ASP A 121 5.55 -15.56 -14.09
C ASP A 121 5.39 -15.09 -12.64
N GLY A 122 5.39 -16.02 -11.70
CA GLY A 122 5.23 -15.77 -10.25
C GLY A 122 6.25 -14.78 -9.64
N ASN A 123 7.27 -14.37 -10.40
CA ASN A 123 8.39 -13.53 -9.98
C ASN A 123 8.34 -12.07 -10.45
N LYS A 124 7.26 -11.61 -11.09
CA LYS A 124 7.17 -10.19 -11.45
C LYS A 124 6.96 -9.35 -10.18
N SER A 125 7.75 -8.29 -10.02
CA SER A 125 7.70 -7.37 -8.88
C SER A 125 6.43 -6.51 -8.87
N GLU A 126 5.54 -6.71 -9.83
CA GLU A 126 4.34 -5.93 -10.08
C GLU A 126 3.09 -6.83 -10.01
N ALA A 127 1.94 -6.22 -9.76
CA ALA A 127 0.65 -6.87 -9.69
C ALA A 127 -0.44 -5.97 -10.29
N TYR A 128 -1.40 -6.58 -10.96
CA TYR A 128 -2.58 -5.88 -11.46
C TYR A 128 -3.62 -5.68 -10.37
N VAL A 129 -4.10 -4.44 -10.25
CA VAL A 129 -5.23 -4.09 -9.40
C VAL A 129 -6.39 -3.68 -10.28
N ASN A 130 -7.49 -4.43 -10.22
CA ASN A 130 -8.77 -4.04 -10.81
C ASN A 130 -9.59 -3.28 -9.76
N ILE A 131 -9.95 -2.04 -10.05
CA ILE A 131 -10.94 -1.30 -9.28
C ILE A 131 -12.28 -1.34 -10.01
N VAL A 132 -13.30 -1.91 -9.36
CA VAL A 132 -14.68 -1.91 -9.85
C VAL A 132 -15.46 -0.83 -9.12
N ASN A 133 -15.87 0.21 -9.82
CA ASN A 133 -16.70 1.27 -9.31
C ASN A 133 -18.19 0.95 -9.51
N LYS A 134 -18.86 0.55 -8.43
CA LYS A 134 -20.31 0.34 -8.41
C LYS A 134 -21.11 1.59 -8.07
N SER A 135 -20.45 2.68 -7.71
CA SER A 135 -21.10 3.95 -7.39
C SER A 135 -21.57 4.68 -8.65
N LYS A 136 -22.37 5.74 -8.46
CA LYS A 136 -22.84 6.63 -9.52
C LYS A 136 -21.86 7.76 -9.85
N CYS A 137 -20.70 7.84 -9.20
CA CYS A 137 -19.75 8.95 -9.35
C CYS A 137 -18.44 8.47 -9.96
N ASN A 138 -17.75 9.36 -10.67
CA ASN A 138 -16.39 9.11 -11.12
C ASN A 138 -15.45 9.12 -9.91
N LEU A 139 -14.56 8.15 -9.85
CA LEU A 139 -13.61 8.00 -8.75
C LEU A 139 -12.20 8.27 -9.22
N VAL A 140 -11.40 8.91 -8.36
CA VAL A 140 -9.95 8.92 -8.47
C VAL A 140 -9.42 8.11 -7.29
N VAL A 141 -8.84 6.94 -7.57
CA VAL A 141 -8.25 6.09 -6.53
C VAL A 141 -6.76 6.37 -6.45
N LYS A 142 -6.31 6.78 -5.28
CA LYS A 142 -4.90 7.06 -4.99
C LYS A 142 -4.31 5.91 -4.19
N PHE A 143 -3.19 5.37 -4.66
CA PHE A 143 -2.41 4.34 -3.99
C PHE A 143 -1.15 4.99 -3.43
N SER A 144 -1.01 5.03 -2.11
CA SER A 144 0.15 5.63 -1.44
C SER A 144 0.98 4.55 -0.75
N GLY A 145 2.19 4.32 -1.21
CA GLY A 145 3.09 3.31 -0.67
C GLY A 145 4.53 3.60 -1.06
N LYS A 146 5.27 2.57 -1.50
CA LYS A 146 6.64 2.74 -2.04
C LYS A 146 6.65 3.69 -3.25
N ARG A 147 5.61 3.62 -4.08
CA ARG A 147 5.31 4.57 -5.15
C ARG A 147 3.89 5.11 -4.99
N TYR A 148 3.62 6.21 -5.67
CA TYR A 148 2.30 6.82 -5.74
C TYR A 148 1.69 6.54 -7.10
N TYR A 149 0.43 6.09 -7.10
CA TYR A 149 -0.33 5.86 -8.32
C TYR A 149 -1.71 6.48 -8.20
N ASN A 150 -2.23 7.01 -9.30
CA ASN A 150 -3.60 7.48 -9.41
C ASN A 150 -4.30 6.69 -10.51
N LEU A 151 -5.54 6.31 -10.26
CA LEU A 151 -6.38 5.60 -11.22
C LEU A 151 -7.76 6.23 -11.28
N ASP A 152 -8.12 6.74 -12.45
CA ASP A 152 -9.47 7.23 -12.71
C ASP A 152 -10.39 6.06 -13.07
N VAL A 153 -11.53 5.99 -12.39
CA VAL A 153 -12.52 4.92 -12.56
C VAL A 153 -13.89 5.56 -12.76
N PRO A 154 -14.42 5.59 -13.99
CA PRO A 154 -15.73 6.18 -14.27
C PRO A 154 -16.86 5.51 -13.49
N ALA A 155 -17.96 6.25 -13.29
CA ALA A 155 -19.19 5.76 -12.66
C ALA A 155 -19.68 4.45 -13.29
N LYS A 156 -20.12 3.51 -12.46
CA LYS A 156 -20.66 2.19 -12.86
C LYS A 156 -19.73 1.37 -13.80
N ASN A 157 -18.43 1.66 -13.77
CA ASN A 157 -17.41 1.06 -14.63
C ASN A 157 -16.24 0.48 -13.82
N GLN A 158 -15.20 -0.01 -14.49
CA GLN A 158 -13.99 -0.51 -13.87
C GLN A 158 -12.74 -0.03 -14.61
N ASN A 159 -11.60 -0.06 -13.94
CA ASN A 159 -10.31 0.20 -14.56
C ASN A 159 -9.19 -0.59 -13.86
N PHE A 160 -8.09 -0.80 -14.57
CA PHE A 160 -6.97 -1.63 -14.13
C PHE A 160 -5.70 -0.81 -14.12
N ILE A 161 -4.84 -1.06 -13.12
CA ILE A 161 -3.51 -0.49 -13.02
C ILE A 161 -2.50 -1.57 -12.66
N LEU A 162 -1.33 -1.51 -13.28
CA LEU A 162 -0.16 -2.32 -12.92
C LEU A 162 0.69 -1.52 -11.94
N ILE A 163 0.93 -2.06 -10.75
CA ILE A 163 1.70 -1.39 -9.71
C ILE A 163 2.72 -2.35 -9.09
N GLU A 164 3.80 -1.83 -8.50
CA GLU A 164 4.74 -2.66 -7.75
C GLU A 164 4.04 -3.33 -6.55
N LYS A 165 4.36 -4.61 -6.30
CA LYS A 165 3.89 -5.34 -5.12
C LYS A 165 4.37 -4.66 -3.84
N GLY A 166 3.50 -4.60 -2.83
CA GLY A 166 3.83 -3.98 -1.55
C GLY A 166 2.62 -3.53 -0.75
N LYS A 167 2.90 -2.82 0.35
CA LYS A 167 1.87 -2.22 1.21
C LYS A 167 1.51 -0.84 0.70
N TYR A 168 0.22 -0.60 0.52
CA TYR A 168 -0.34 0.68 0.06
C TYR A 168 -1.50 1.11 0.94
N VAL A 169 -1.66 2.41 1.11
CA VAL A 169 -2.88 3.05 1.59
C VAL A 169 -3.67 3.50 0.36
N LEU A 170 -4.81 2.85 0.10
CA LEU A 170 -5.78 3.32 -0.88
C LEU A 170 -6.59 4.46 -0.27
N THR A 171 -6.74 5.55 -1.00
CA THR A 171 -7.69 6.62 -0.67
C THR A 171 -8.52 6.97 -1.90
N THR A 172 -9.82 7.21 -1.71
CA THR A 172 -10.69 7.75 -2.76
C THR A 172 -11.92 8.42 -2.15
N SER A 173 -12.59 9.27 -2.91
CA SER A 173 -13.88 9.85 -2.54
C SER A 173 -14.96 9.17 -3.36
N VAL A 174 -15.81 8.37 -2.72
CA VAL A 174 -16.96 7.71 -3.35
C VAL A 174 -18.20 8.56 -3.14
N CYS A 175 -18.59 9.35 -4.15
CA CYS A 175 -19.80 10.19 -4.09
C CYS A 175 -19.92 11.03 -2.81
N ASP A 176 -18.83 11.59 -2.29
CA ASP A 176 -18.72 12.37 -1.03
C ASP A 176 -18.30 11.58 0.21
N ALA A 177 -18.37 10.26 0.19
CA ALA A 177 -17.80 9.43 1.26
C ALA A 177 -16.29 9.22 1.06
N LYS A 178 -15.48 9.70 2.01
CA LYS A 178 -14.04 9.40 2.02
C LYS A 178 -13.82 7.94 2.39
N TYR A 179 -13.14 7.22 1.51
CA TYR A 179 -12.69 5.85 1.70
C TYR A 179 -11.18 5.83 1.89
N THR A 180 -10.71 5.15 2.94
CA THR A 180 -9.29 4.89 3.17
C THR A 180 -9.09 3.45 3.61
N SER A 181 -8.14 2.74 3.00
CA SER A 181 -7.78 1.39 3.44
C SER A 181 -6.32 1.06 3.19
N SER A 182 -5.68 0.50 4.21
CA SER A 182 -4.39 -0.18 4.04
C SER A 182 -4.59 -1.53 3.38
N LYS A 183 -3.80 -1.83 2.34
CA LYS A 183 -3.82 -3.10 1.59
C LYS A 183 -2.40 -3.57 1.31
N ASN A 184 -2.17 -4.86 1.53
CA ASN A 184 -0.95 -5.54 1.08
C ASN A 184 -1.23 -6.20 -0.28
N ILE A 185 -0.58 -5.71 -1.32
CA ILE A 185 -0.77 -6.13 -2.71
C ILE A 185 0.40 -7.04 -3.05
N SER A 186 0.22 -8.34 -2.86
CA SER A 186 1.21 -9.37 -3.15
C SER A 186 0.90 -10.17 -4.42
N LYS A 187 -0.31 -10.03 -4.94
CA LYS A 187 -0.86 -10.72 -6.11
C LYS A 187 -1.93 -9.87 -6.77
N ASP A 188 -2.38 -10.29 -7.93
CA ASP A 188 -3.43 -9.62 -8.68
C ASP A 188 -4.75 -9.69 -7.91
N ILE A 189 -5.42 -8.54 -7.74
CA ILE A 189 -6.61 -8.41 -6.89
C ILE A 189 -7.72 -7.58 -7.55
N VAL A 190 -8.97 -7.84 -7.14
CA VAL A 190 -10.12 -6.99 -7.44
C VAL A 190 -10.60 -6.30 -6.18
N ILE A 191 -10.80 -5.00 -6.26
CA ILE A 191 -11.39 -4.18 -5.22
C ILE A 191 -12.67 -3.57 -5.78
N SER A 192 -13.82 -4.04 -5.29
CA SER A 192 -15.11 -3.45 -5.65
C SER A 192 -15.48 -2.35 -4.67
N LEU A 193 -15.54 -1.11 -5.13
CA LEU A 193 -16.01 0.04 -4.36
C LEU A 193 -17.50 0.24 -4.60
N ASN A 194 -18.29 0.19 -3.53
CA ASN A 194 -19.70 0.50 -3.52
C ASN A 194 -19.96 1.67 -2.57
N THR A 195 -21.04 2.39 -2.81
CA THR A 195 -21.74 3.09 -1.75
C THR A 195 -22.64 2.06 -1.05
N SER A 196 -22.66 2.02 0.28
CA SER A 196 -23.82 1.47 0.98
C SER A 196 -24.95 2.45 0.66
N GLU A 197 -25.75 2.11 -0.35
CA GLU A 197 -27.09 2.66 -0.44
C GLU A 197 -27.81 2.12 0.80
N LEU A 198 -28.06 3.01 1.77
CA LEU A 198 -29.20 2.86 2.66
C LEU A 198 -30.47 3.05 1.82
#